data_AF-A0A8B7TZ79-F1
#
_entry.id   AF-A0A8B7TZ79-F1
#
_cell.length_a   1.000
_cell.length_b   1.000
_cell.length_c   1.000
_cell.angle_alpha   90.00
_cell.angle_beta   90.00
_cell.angle_gamma   90.00
#
_symmetry.space_group_name_H-M   'P 1'
#
loop_
_entity.id
_entity.type
_entity.pdbx_description
1 polymer ?
#
loop_
_entity_poly.entity_id
_entity_poly.type
_entity_poly.pdbx_seq_one_letter_code
_entity_poly.pdbx_strand_id
1 'polypeptide(L)'
;MASLLSVLLVALVGLPLAEALDCHVCAYNGDNCFNPMRCPAMVTYCMTTRTSTAQNLWCHRCKGFGGCSHESSCPWGSTHCVIIATRAPISFKDMPLVTKMCYDSCPDVHSLGLGPHVSIACCQSSLCNHD
;
A
#
# COMPACT_ATOMS: atom_id res chain seq x y z
N MET A 1 -36.61 -32.52 -9.49
CA MET A 1 -36.40 -31.25 -10.23
C MET A 1 -36.31 -30.06 -9.29
N ALA A 2 -37.30 -29.81 -8.42
CA ALA A 2 -37.30 -28.66 -7.50
C ALA A 2 -36.07 -28.57 -6.58
N SER A 3 -35.62 -29.69 -6.01
CA SER A 3 -34.49 -29.72 -5.07
C SER A 3 -33.13 -29.37 -5.72
N LEU A 4 -32.89 -29.80 -6.97
CA LEU A 4 -31.69 -29.43 -7.73
C LEU A 4 -31.64 -27.93 -8.04
N LEU A 5 -32.81 -27.34 -8.34
CA LEU A 5 -32.94 -25.90 -8.59
C LEU A 5 -32.61 -25.09 -7.34
N SER A 6 -33.08 -25.53 -6.17
CA SER A 6 -32.78 -24.91 -4.89
C SER A 6 -31.29 -24.93 -4.57
N VAL A 7 -30.60 -26.06 -4.82
CA VAL A 7 -29.15 -26.19 -4.59
C VAL A 7 -28.36 -25.29 -5.54
N LEU A 8 -28.76 -25.21 -6.81
CA LEU A 8 -28.11 -24.35 -7.80
C LEU A 8 -28.25 -22.86 -7.43
N LEU A 9 -29.44 -22.44 -6.99
CA LEU A 9 -29.68 -21.06 -6.56
C LEU A 9 -28.82 -20.71 -5.35
N VAL A 10 -28.72 -21.57 -4.34
CA VAL A 10 -27.87 -21.35 -3.16
C VAL A 10 -26.38 -21.28 -3.55
N ALA A 11 -25.93 -22.12 -4.49
CA ALA A 11 -24.56 -22.09 -4.98
C ALA A 11 -24.22 -20.77 -5.69
N LEU A 12 -25.18 -20.18 -6.42
CA LEU A 12 -24.97 -18.92 -7.14
C LEU A 12 -24.84 -17.70 -6.20
N VAL A 13 -25.54 -17.68 -5.06
CA VAL A 13 -25.45 -16.58 -4.09
C VAL A 13 -24.14 -16.62 -3.28
N GLY A 14 -23.49 -17.77 -3.19
CA GLY A 14 -22.22 -17.96 -2.48
C GLY A 14 -20.96 -17.67 -3.29
N LEU A 15 -21.08 -17.34 -4.58
CA LEU A 15 -19.94 -17.03 -5.44
C LEU A 15 -19.32 -15.69 -5.03
N PRO A 16 -18.00 -15.63 -4.76
CA PRO A 16 -17.34 -14.38 -4.45
C PRO A 16 -17.44 -13.45 -5.67
N LEU A 17 -18.04 -12.28 -5.48
CA LEU A 17 -17.98 -11.19 -6.45
C LEU A 17 -16.52 -10.75 -6.54
N ALA A 18 -15.93 -10.90 -7.73
CA ALA A 18 -14.60 -10.39 -8.01
C ALA A 18 -14.66 -8.84 -8.01
N GLU A 19 -14.41 -8.25 -6.84
CA GLU A 19 -14.25 -6.81 -6.69
C GLU A 19 -12.96 -6.39 -7.42
N ALA A 20 -13.10 -5.67 -8.53
CA ALA A 20 -11.97 -5.08 -9.22
C ALA A 20 -11.47 -3.88 -8.42
N LEU A 21 -10.20 -3.91 -8.01
CA LEU A 21 -9.55 -2.84 -7.25
C LEU A 21 -9.47 -1.57 -8.11
N ASP A 22 -9.73 -0.39 -7.56
CA ASP A 22 -9.48 0.89 -8.23
C ASP A 22 -8.14 1.47 -7.72
N CYS A 23 -7.16 1.59 -8.62
CA CYS A 23 -5.80 2.04 -8.31
C CYS A 23 -5.53 3.42 -8.93
N HIS A 24 -4.77 4.28 -8.26
CA HIS A 24 -4.27 5.52 -8.85
C HIS A 24 -2.95 5.24 -9.58
N VAL A 25 -2.96 5.28 -10.91
CA VAL A 25 -1.76 5.03 -11.73
C VAL A 25 -1.40 6.31 -12.48
N CYS A 26 -0.14 6.72 -12.37
CA CYS A 26 0.39 7.83 -13.15
C CYS A 26 1.91 7.67 -13.35
N ALA A 27 2.40 8.11 -14.51
CA ALA A 27 3.81 8.48 -14.69
C ALA A 27 3.90 9.99 -14.44
N TYR A 28 4.70 10.42 -13.48
CA TYR A 28 4.77 11.82 -13.06
C TYR A 28 5.37 12.69 -14.18
N ASN A 29 4.52 13.29 -15.02
CA ASN A 29 4.92 14.16 -16.15
C ASN A 29 4.35 15.58 -16.03
N GLY A 30 3.90 15.98 -14.83
CA GLY A 30 3.29 17.29 -14.54
C GLY A 30 1.81 17.24 -14.13
N ASP A 31 1.13 16.09 -14.27
CA ASP A 31 -0.27 15.91 -13.89
C ASP A 31 -0.46 15.45 -12.44
N ASN A 32 -1.63 15.73 -11.87
CA ASN A 32 -2.02 15.25 -10.54
C ASN A 32 -2.67 13.86 -10.63
N CYS A 33 -2.22 12.91 -9.80
CA CYS A 33 -2.58 11.49 -9.94
C CYS A 33 -3.96 11.15 -9.34
N PHE A 34 -4.91 12.07 -9.38
CA PHE A 34 -6.22 11.92 -8.71
C PHE A 34 -7.21 11.03 -9.47
N ASN A 35 -6.97 10.72 -10.74
CA ASN A 35 -7.86 9.85 -11.51
C ASN A 35 -7.56 8.36 -11.21
N PRO A 36 -8.51 7.60 -10.64
CA PRO A 36 -8.36 6.17 -10.45
C PRO A 36 -8.59 5.41 -11.77
N MET A 37 -7.99 4.23 -11.88
CA MET A 37 -8.25 3.27 -12.94
C MET A 37 -8.61 1.90 -12.37
N ARG A 38 -9.55 1.23 -13.03
CA ARG A 38 -9.99 -0.12 -12.71
C ARG A 38 -8.85 -1.10 -12.98
N CYS A 39 -8.30 -1.69 -11.94
CA CYS A 39 -7.26 -2.70 -12.03
C CYS A 39 -7.87 -4.07 -12.46
N PRO A 40 -7.13 -4.92 -13.18
CA PRO A 40 -7.56 -6.28 -13.48
C PRO A 40 -7.90 -7.08 -12.21
N ALA A 41 -8.85 -8.01 -12.28
CA ALA A 41 -9.33 -8.77 -11.12
C ALA A 41 -8.27 -9.63 -10.40
N MET A 42 -7.11 -9.84 -11.03
CA MET A 42 -5.95 -10.54 -10.43
C MET A 42 -5.09 -9.65 -9.53
N VAL A 43 -5.33 -8.34 -9.50
CA VAL A 43 -4.57 -7.38 -8.69
C VAL A 43 -5.16 -7.31 -7.28
N THR A 44 -4.33 -7.58 -6.29
CA THR A 44 -4.70 -7.54 -4.87
C THR A 44 -4.24 -6.28 -4.14
N TYR A 45 -3.33 -5.50 -4.74
CA TYR A 45 -2.82 -4.26 -4.16
C TYR A 45 -2.38 -3.25 -5.24
N CYS A 46 -2.41 -1.97 -4.89
CA CYS A 46 -1.89 -0.88 -5.71
C CYS A 46 -0.40 -0.66 -5.39
N MET A 47 0.42 -0.43 -6.41
CA MET A 47 1.84 -0.04 -6.23
C MET A 47 2.12 1.25 -6.98
N THR A 48 2.72 2.22 -6.28
CA THR A 48 3.20 3.48 -6.87
C THR A 48 4.71 3.58 -6.66
N THR A 49 5.46 3.92 -7.70
CA THR A 49 6.90 4.15 -7.63
C THR A 49 7.21 5.52 -8.24
N ARG A 50 7.85 6.41 -7.46
CA ARG A 50 8.30 7.71 -7.94
C ARG A 50 9.82 7.72 -7.98
N THR A 51 10.42 7.88 -9.16
CA THR A 51 11.88 7.88 -9.38
C THR A 51 12.46 9.29 -9.34
N SER A 52 13.54 9.47 -8.58
CA SER A 52 14.39 10.67 -8.61
C SER A 52 15.80 10.31 -8.15
N THR A 53 16.83 10.91 -8.75
CA THR A 53 18.23 10.63 -8.45
C THR A 53 18.64 11.33 -7.16
N ALA A 54 18.44 10.69 -6.01
CA ALA A 54 18.79 11.26 -4.72
C ALA A 54 20.04 10.59 -4.11
N GLN A 55 21.17 11.31 -4.12
CA GLN A 55 22.29 11.04 -3.22
C GLN A 55 22.01 11.80 -1.91
N ASN A 56 22.17 11.17 -0.75
CA ASN A 56 21.82 11.72 0.58
C ASN A 56 20.31 11.95 0.80
N LEU A 57 19.54 10.86 0.72
CA LEU A 57 18.11 10.88 0.95
C LEU A 57 17.76 11.26 2.40
N TRP A 58 16.71 12.07 2.57
CA TRP A 58 16.06 12.33 3.85
C TRP A 58 14.65 11.74 3.80
N CYS A 59 14.17 11.13 4.87
CA CYS A 59 12.82 10.60 4.93
C CYS A 59 12.21 10.86 6.31
N HIS A 60 10.88 10.80 6.39
CA HIS A 60 10.21 10.61 7.66
C HIS A 60 10.52 9.19 8.18
N ARG A 61 11.11 9.08 9.38
CA ARG A 61 11.44 7.84 10.08
C ARG A 61 10.76 7.81 11.43
N CYS A 62 9.67 7.06 11.53
CA CYS A 62 8.83 7.06 12.72
C CYS A 62 7.87 5.88 12.73
N LYS A 63 7.22 5.68 13.88
CA LYS A 63 6.15 4.70 14.06
C LYS A 63 5.06 5.29 14.94
N GLY A 64 3.82 5.27 14.49
CA GLY A 64 2.69 5.86 15.22
C GLY A 64 1.34 5.38 14.71
N PHE A 65 0.35 5.33 15.60
CA PHE A 65 -1.05 5.10 15.19
C PHE A 65 -1.60 6.35 14.52
N GLY A 66 -2.21 6.20 13.35
CA GLY A 66 -2.87 7.29 12.61
C GLY A 66 -1.94 8.17 11.81
N GLY A 67 -0.61 8.01 11.95
CA GLY A 67 0.40 8.75 11.22
C GLY A 67 1.55 9.21 12.09
N CYS A 68 2.64 9.63 11.45
CA CYS A 68 3.81 10.23 12.08
C CYS A 68 4.69 10.93 11.02
N SER A 69 5.53 11.89 11.43
CA SER A 69 6.29 12.74 10.49
C SER A 69 7.70 13.14 10.97
N HIS A 70 8.38 12.32 11.76
CA HIS A 70 9.73 12.67 12.24
C HIS A 70 10.79 12.57 11.13
N GLU A 71 11.41 13.68 10.76
CA GLU A 71 12.41 13.76 9.69
C GLU A 71 13.78 13.26 10.14
N SER A 72 14.48 12.51 9.28
CA SER A 72 15.87 12.15 9.53
C SER A 72 16.62 11.77 8.26
N SER A 73 17.95 11.88 8.29
CA SER A 73 18.80 11.41 7.20
C SER A 73 18.76 9.88 7.09
N CYS A 74 18.88 9.39 5.86
CA CYS A 74 18.94 7.97 5.58
C CYS A 74 20.37 7.41 5.63
N PRO A 75 20.54 6.12 6.00
CA PRO A 75 21.80 5.42 5.84
C PRO A 75 22.28 5.42 4.38
N TRP A 76 23.60 5.34 4.19
CA TRP A 76 24.21 5.22 2.87
C TRP A 76 23.69 3.99 2.12
N GLY A 77 23.39 4.15 0.83
CA GLY A 77 22.78 3.11 0.01
C GLY A 77 21.25 3.09 0.02
N SER A 78 20.60 3.88 0.87
CA SER A 78 19.15 4.07 0.80
C SER A 78 18.79 4.90 -0.43
N THR A 79 17.86 4.40 -1.24
CA THR A 79 17.37 5.07 -2.45
C THR A 79 15.87 5.37 -2.39
N HIS A 80 15.15 4.79 -1.41
CA HIS A 80 13.71 4.92 -1.26
C HIS A 80 13.31 5.35 0.16
N CYS A 81 12.32 6.22 0.25
CA CYS A 81 11.50 6.39 1.43
C CYS A 81 10.30 5.44 1.34
N VAL A 82 9.95 4.80 2.45
CA VAL A 82 8.89 3.79 2.53
C VAL A 82 7.89 4.16 3.61
N ILE A 83 6.62 3.91 3.35
CA ILE A 83 5.49 3.99 4.30
C ILE A 83 4.84 2.63 4.35
N ILE A 84 4.64 2.10 5.55
CA ILE A 84 3.94 0.84 5.81
C ILE A 84 2.83 1.12 6.80
N ALA A 85 1.59 0.87 6.40
CA ALA A 85 0.42 0.96 7.27
C ALA A 85 -0.11 -0.45 7.54
N THR A 86 -0.09 -0.88 8.80
CA THR A 86 -0.64 -2.19 9.20
C THR A 86 -1.91 -2.00 10.03
N ARG A 87 -2.94 -2.79 9.76
CA ARG A 87 -4.08 -2.89 10.68
C ARG A 87 -3.77 -3.94 11.73
N ALA A 88 -3.66 -3.52 13.00
CA ALA A 88 -3.45 -4.44 14.11
C ALA A 88 -4.73 -5.29 14.34
N PRO A 89 -4.60 -6.61 14.63
CA PRO A 89 -5.76 -7.45 14.98
C PRO A 89 -6.41 -7.08 16.31
N ILE A 90 -5.73 -6.29 17.15
CA ILE A 90 -6.05 -6.06 18.57
C ILE A 90 -6.42 -4.58 18.81
N SER A 91 -7.73 -4.30 18.70
CA SER A 91 -8.47 -3.28 19.47
C SER A 91 -8.52 -1.81 19.05
N PHE A 92 -7.84 -1.32 18.01
CA PHE A 92 -8.10 0.03 17.45
C PHE A 92 -8.69 -0.09 16.05
N LYS A 93 -10.01 -0.27 15.98
CA LYS A 93 -10.74 -0.69 14.77
C LYS A 93 -10.53 0.21 13.54
N ASP A 94 -10.09 1.45 13.72
CA ASP A 94 -10.11 2.46 12.64
C ASP A 94 -8.77 3.16 12.38
N MET A 95 -7.72 2.88 13.16
CA MET A 95 -6.46 3.62 13.05
C MET A 95 -5.27 2.71 12.73
N PRO A 96 -4.69 2.78 11.51
CA PRO A 96 -3.57 1.95 11.14
C PRO A 96 -2.30 2.36 11.90
N LEU A 97 -1.45 1.38 12.20
CA LEU A 97 -0.10 1.62 12.68
C LEU A 97 0.79 1.95 11.48
N VAL A 98 1.15 3.23 11.36
CA VAL A 98 1.99 3.73 10.27
C VAL A 98 3.45 3.65 10.72
N THR A 99 4.28 3.06 9.88
CA THR A 99 5.74 3.00 10.03
C THR A 99 6.38 3.60 8.80
N LYS A 100 7.26 4.59 8.99
CA LYS A 100 7.98 5.27 7.92
C LYS A 100 9.47 5.03 8.07
N MET A 101 10.18 4.73 6.98
CA MET A 101 11.60 4.37 7.01
C MET A 101 12.33 4.63 5.68
N CYS A 102 13.66 4.50 5.69
CA CYS A 102 14.49 4.48 4.49
C CYS A 102 14.83 3.05 4.10
N TYR A 103 14.95 2.79 2.80
CA TYR A 103 15.32 1.48 2.25
C TYR A 103 16.16 1.64 0.98
N ASP A 104 16.89 0.60 0.61
CA ASP A 104 17.67 0.50 -0.63
C ASP A 104 16.79 0.17 -1.86
N SER A 105 15.58 -0.34 -1.62
CA SER A 105 14.60 -0.76 -2.63
C SER A 105 13.19 -0.78 -2.01
N CYS A 106 12.13 -0.78 -2.82
CA CYS A 106 10.78 -0.94 -2.26
C CYS A 106 10.57 -2.40 -1.79
N PRO A 107 10.37 -2.68 -0.49
CA PRO A 107 10.33 -4.05 0.02
C PRO A 107 9.01 -4.76 -0.33
N ASP A 108 9.07 -6.09 -0.49
CA ASP A 108 7.87 -6.91 -0.68
C ASP A 108 7.14 -7.15 0.65
N VAL A 109 5.83 -6.87 0.68
CA VAL A 109 4.99 -6.99 1.88
C VAL A 109 4.88 -8.42 2.43
N HIS A 110 4.94 -9.45 1.58
CA HIS A 110 4.90 -10.85 2.01
C HIS A 110 6.14 -11.25 2.82
N SER A 111 7.28 -10.61 2.56
CA SER A 111 8.54 -10.88 3.27
C SER A 111 8.55 -10.35 4.71
N LEU A 112 7.64 -9.44 5.05
CA LEU A 112 7.65 -8.71 6.33
C LEU A 112 6.79 -9.35 7.42
N GLY A 113 5.97 -10.37 7.09
CA GLY A 113 5.15 -11.10 8.06
C GLY A 113 4.07 -10.26 8.77
N LEU A 114 3.65 -9.14 8.16
CA LEU A 114 2.79 -8.13 8.78
C LEU A 114 1.28 -8.43 8.72
N GLY A 115 0.89 -9.56 8.13
CA GLY A 115 -0.50 -10.00 7.99
C GLY A 115 -1.19 -9.54 6.70
N PRO A 116 -2.48 -9.84 6.53
CA PRO A 116 -3.20 -9.64 5.27
C PRO A 116 -3.67 -8.19 5.00
N HIS A 117 -3.60 -7.30 6.00
CA HIS A 117 -4.09 -5.92 5.90
C HIS A 117 -2.93 -4.94 6.05
N VAL A 118 -2.16 -4.83 4.97
CA VAL A 118 -0.96 -3.99 4.89
C VAL A 118 -1.05 -3.14 3.63
N SER A 119 -0.74 -1.85 3.76
CA SER A 119 -0.53 -0.95 2.63
C SER A 119 0.91 -0.47 2.65
N ILE A 120 1.56 -0.45 1.48
CA ILE A 120 2.92 0.03 1.30
C ILE A 120 2.99 1.11 0.22
N ALA A 121 3.75 2.16 0.46
CA ALA A 121 4.06 3.18 -0.53
C ALA A 121 5.56 3.49 -0.51
N CYS A 122 6.15 3.67 -1.69
CA CYS A 122 7.58 3.92 -1.86
C CYS A 122 7.83 5.08 -2.83
N CYS A 123 8.84 5.88 -2.55
CA CYS A 123 9.23 7.00 -3.40
C CYS A 123 10.72 7.32 -3.25
N GLN A 124 11.36 7.84 -4.29
CA GLN A 124 12.82 8.04 -4.37
C GLN A 124 13.22 9.52 -4.27
N SER A 125 12.52 10.33 -3.47
CA SER A 125 12.84 11.75 -3.26
C SER A 125 12.96 12.04 -1.77
N SER A 126 13.74 13.06 -1.40
CA SER A 126 13.78 13.49 0.00
C SER A 126 12.39 13.90 0.49
N LEU A 127 12.04 13.43 1.69
CA LEU A 127 10.81 13.71 2.43
C LEU A 127 9.51 13.37 1.70
N CYS A 128 9.58 12.56 0.64
CA CYS A 128 8.40 12.23 -0.17
C CYS A 128 7.39 11.34 0.56
N ASN A 129 7.76 10.76 1.70
CA ASN A 129 6.91 9.91 2.51
C ASN A 129 6.16 10.68 3.61
N HIS A 130 5.74 11.91 3.33
CA HIS A 130 5.09 12.80 4.30
C HIS A 130 3.66 12.38 4.64
N ASP A 131 2.91 11.95 3.63
CA ASP A 131 1.47 11.70 3.72
C ASP A 131 1.12 10.34 4.38
#